data_AF-A0A387HJ74-F1
#
_entry.id   AF-A0A387HJ74-F1
#
_cell.length_a   1.000
_cell.length_b   1.000
_cell.length_c   1.000
_cell.angle_alpha   90.00
_cell.angle_beta   90.00
_cell.angle_gamma   90.00
#
_symmetry.space_group_name_H-M   'P 1'
#
loop_
_entity.id
_entity.type
_entity.pdbx_description
1 polymer ?
#
loop_
_entity_poly.entity_id
_entity_poly.type
_entity_poly.pdbx_seq_one_letter_code
_entity_poly.pdbx_strand_id
1 'polypeptide(L)'
;MQAPGKEGRPILVIQPRRHHHCADCDRSPLRELVLVGGSPLCLDCADLGHLVFLPRGDTALTRRARAASSLSAVVVRFNRRRRRYERQGVFVEEAALAAAEAACLADAEARARRRVRDAERRAAEDVRFTAALAAEILRLFPGCPPARARDIAEHASVRGSGRVGRSAAGRALDEAAVTAAVRASVRHLDTEYDALLMARVPHNRARARVAAAIDAVMSAWAAGRADVSPAEPTPRLPQGPPCTAPGEGGTAHPQARRRHTDAPST
;
A
#
# COMPACT_ATOMS: atom_id res chain seq x y z
N MET A 1 -11.01 -40.83 -4.48
CA MET A 1 -12.45 -40.50 -4.37
C MET A 1 -12.73 -39.30 -5.26
N GLN A 2 -13.31 -39.55 -6.42
CA GLN A 2 -13.57 -38.55 -7.47
C GLN A 2 -14.85 -37.79 -7.10
N ALA A 3 -14.78 -36.46 -6.99
CA ALA A 3 -15.95 -35.63 -6.76
C ALA A 3 -16.90 -35.76 -7.97
N PRO A 4 -18.21 -36.02 -7.78
CA PRO A 4 -19.13 -36.11 -8.91
C PRO A 4 -19.19 -34.78 -9.64
N GLY A 5 -19.00 -34.83 -10.97
CA GLY A 5 -19.00 -33.68 -11.85
C GLY A 5 -20.33 -32.92 -11.76
N LYS A 6 -20.27 -31.63 -11.40
CA LYS A 6 -21.41 -30.71 -11.44
C LYS A 6 -21.67 -30.25 -12.88
N GLU A 7 -22.10 -31.16 -13.74
CA GLU A 7 -22.62 -30.82 -15.08
C GLU A 7 -24.13 -30.56 -15.00
N GLY A 8 -24.46 -29.35 -14.54
CA GLY A 8 -25.82 -28.85 -14.50
C GLY A 8 -25.80 -27.33 -14.31
N ARG A 9 -26.76 -26.63 -14.93
CA ARG A 9 -26.95 -25.19 -14.66
C ARG A 9 -27.13 -25.01 -13.14
N PRO A 10 -26.46 -24.02 -12.53
CA PRO A 10 -26.57 -23.83 -11.09
C PRO A 10 -28.02 -23.50 -10.71
N ILE A 11 -28.52 -24.12 -9.64
CA ILE A 11 -29.81 -23.78 -9.06
C ILE A 11 -29.78 -22.30 -8.65
N LEU A 12 -30.79 -21.55 -9.08
CA LEU A 12 -30.90 -20.12 -8.83
C LEU A 12 -32.00 -19.87 -7.81
N VAL A 13 -31.62 -19.22 -6.71
CA VAL A 13 -32.54 -18.72 -5.68
C VAL A 13 -32.63 -17.21 -5.84
N ILE A 14 -33.87 -16.70 -5.89
CA ILE A 14 -34.15 -15.28 -6.06
C ILE A 14 -34.59 -14.71 -4.72
N GLN A 15 -34.00 -13.60 -4.31
CA GLN A 15 -34.54 -12.76 -3.24
C GLN A 15 -35.50 -11.73 -3.87
N PRO A 16 -36.82 -11.96 -3.81
CA PRO A 16 -37.79 -11.09 -4.44
C PRO A 16 -37.86 -9.73 -3.72
N ARG A 17 -38.29 -8.70 -4.45
CA ARG A 17 -38.57 -7.37 -3.88
C ARG A 17 -40.06 -7.14 -3.57
N ARG A 18 -40.92 -8.04 -4.02
CA ARG A 18 -42.38 -8.04 -3.78
C ARG A 18 -42.74 -9.32 -3.04
N HIS A 19 -43.89 -9.34 -2.38
CA HIS A 19 -44.36 -10.55 -1.72
C HIS A 19 -44.79 -11.58 -2.77
N HIS A 20 -44.40 -12.83 -2.53
CA HIS A 20 -44.83 -14.00 -3.28
C HIS A 20 -45.31 -15.06 -2.29
N HIS A 21 -46.25 -15.89 -2.73
CA HIS A 21 -46.66 -17.11 -2.05
C HIS A 21 -45.97 -18.32 -2.70
N CYS A 22 -45.75 -19.37 -1.92
CA CYS A 22 -45.32 -20.66 -2.46
C CYS A 22 -46.47 -21.32 -3.22
N ALA A 23 -46.21 -21.88 -4.40
CA ALA A 23 -47.22 -22.60 -5.17
C ALA A 23 -47.67 -23.94 -4.56
N ASP A 24 -46.85 -24.54 -3.67
CA ASP A 24 -47.14 -25.86 -3.08
C ASP A 24 -47.74 -25.78 -1.67
N CYS A 25 -47.21 -24.89 -0.83
CA CYS A 25 -47.58 -24.81 0.59
C CYS A 25 -48.24 -23.49 1.00
N ASP A 26 -48.53 -22.61 0.03
CA ASP A 26 -49.15 -21.29 0.22
C ASP A 26 -48.44 -20.33 1.19
N ARG A 27 -47.23 -20.67 1.65
CA ARG A 27 -46.45 -19.84 2.57
C ARG A 27 -46.15 -18.46 1.95
N SER A 28 -46.42 -17.40 2.71
CA SER A 28 -46.16 -16.01 2.33
C SER A 28 -45.78 -15.17 3.57
N PRO A 29 -44.89 -14.16 3.44
CA PRO A 29 -44.12 -13.81 2.26
C PRO A 29 -42.84 -14.66 2.13
N LEU A 30 -42.50 -15.05 0.90
CA LEU A 30 -41.22 -15.70 0.61
C LEU A 30 -40.05 -14.70 0.65
N ARG A 31 -39.07 -14.94 1.52
CA ARG A 31 -37.80 -14.19 1.58
C ARG A 31 -36.82 -14.63 0.48
N GLU A 32 -36.84 -15.91 0.18
CA GLU A 32 -36.12 -16.58 -0.89
C GLU A 32 -37.09 -17.49 -1.64
N LEU A 33 -37.02 -17.51 -2.96
CA LEU A 33 -37.80 -18.41 -3.79
C LEU A 33 -36.97 -19.05 -4.90
N VAL A 34 -37.38 -20.22 -5.32
CA VAL A 34 -36.88 -20.92 -6.52
C VAL A 34 -38.00 -20.93 -7.55
N LEU A 35 -37.65 -20.73 -8.83
CA LEU A 35 -38.62 -20.87 -9.91
C LEU A 35 -38.50 -22.27 -10.50
N VAL A 36 -39.54 -23.09 -10.31
CA VAL A 36 -39.65 -24.43 -10.89
C VAL A 36 -40.84 -24.43 -11.84
N GLY A 37 -40.61 -24.70 -13.12
CA GLY A 37 -41.67 -24.63 -14.14
C GLY A 37 -42.35 -23.26 -14.28
N GLY A 38 -41.72 -22.18 -13.80
CA GLY A 38 -42.30 -20.84 -13.76
C GLY A 38 -43.05 -20.51 -12.47
N SER A 39 -43.31 -21.50 -11.60
CA SER A 39 -43.97 -21.32 -10.31
C SER A 39 -42.97 -21.03 -9.19
N PRO A 40 -43.25 -20.06 -8.29
CA PRO A 40 -42.40 -19.77 -7.15
C PRO A 40 -42.59 -20.79 -6.02
N LEU A 41 -41.50 -21.44 -5.60
CA LEU A 41 -41.47 -22.35 -4.45
C LEU A 41 -40.62 -21.77 -3.33
N CYS A 42 -40.98 -22.05 -2.08
CA CYS A 42 -40.12 -21.79 -0.93
C CYS A 42 -38.93 -22.75 -0.90
N LEU A 43 -37.93 -22.45 -0.07
CA LEU A 43 -36.74 -23.30 0.04
C LEU A 43 -37.07 -24.72 0.51
N ASP A 44 -38.04 -24.89 1.41
CA ASP A 44 -38.45 -26.20 1.91
C ASP A 44 -39.09 -27.06 0.82
N CYS A 45 -40.06 -26.51 0.06
CA CYS A 45 -40.72 -27.21 -1.05
C CYS A 45 -39.79 -27.47 -2.23
N ALA A 46 -38.70 -26.72 -2.34
CA ALA A 46 -37.66 -26.94 -3.35
C ALA A 46 -36.52 -27.86 -2.86
N ASP A 47 -36.68 -28.52 -1.70
CA ASP A 47 -35.68 -29.37 -1.06
C ASP A 47 -34.33 -28.67 -0.76
N LEU A 48 -34.34 -27.34 -0.60
CA LEU A 48 -33.16 -26.52 -0.25
C LEU A 48 -33.17 -26.02 1.19
N GLY A 49 -34.23 -26.29 1.96
CA GLY A 49 -34.42 -25.76 3.32
C GLY A 49 -33.34 -26.18 4.33
N HIS A 50 -32.64 -27.28 4.06
CA HIS A 50 -31.54 -27.80 4.89
C HIS A 50 -30.18 -27.14 4.60
N LEU A 51 -30.11 -26.26 3.59
CA LEU A 51 -28.87 -25.57 3.23
C LEU A 51 -28.70 -24.28 4.04
N VAL A 52 -27.46 -23.97 4.40
CA VAL A 52 -27.09 -22.74 5.09
C VAL A 52 -26.71 -21.65 4.10
N PHE A 53 -27.13 -20.41 4.38
CA PHE A 53 -26.81 -19.26 3.53
C PHE A 53 -25.41 -18.71 3.83
N LEU A 54 -24.53 -18.74 2.84
CA LEU A 54 -23.22 -18.08 2.88
C LEU A 54 -23.27 -16.76 2.07
N PRO A 55 -23.15 -15.59 2.73
CA PRO A 55 -23.12 -14.31 2.04
C PRO A 55 -21.87 -14.14 1.16
N ARG A 56 -21.94 -13.25 0.17
CA ARG A 56 -20.79 -12.84 -0.62
C ARG A 56 -19.76 -12.10 0.26
N GLY A 57 -18.48 -12.27 -0.03
CA GLY A 57 -17.40 -11.54 0.63
C GLY A 57 -16.07 -12.24 0.43
N ASP A 58 -15.87 -13.35 1.14
CA ASP A 58 -14.68 -14.17 0.99
C ASP A 58 -14.81 -15.10 -0.22
N THR A 59 -14.06 -14.78 -1.29
CA THR A 59 -14.02 -15.56 -2.52
C THR A 59 -13.44 -16.97 -2.31
N ALA A 60 -12.45 -17.12 -1.43
CA ALA A 60 -11.85 -18.43 -1.16
C ALA A 60 -12.85 -19.32 -0.41
N LEU A 61 -13.49 -18.78 0.62
CA LEU A 61 -14.51 -19.48 1.40
C LEU A 61 -15.71 -19.87 0.53
N THR A 62 -16.30 -18.92 -0.20
CA THR A 62 -17.47 -19.19 -1.07
C THR A 62 -17.17 -20.18 -2.19
N ARG A 63 -15.95 -20.17 -2.75
CA ARG A 63 -15.53 -21.14 -3.76
C ARG A 63 -15.35 -22.53 -3.15
N ARG A 64 -14.70 -22.64 -1.98
CA ARG A 64 -14.44 -23.92 -1.31
C ARG A 64 -15.71 -24.56 -0.78
N ALA A 65 -16.54 -23.80 -0.08
CA ALA A 65 -17.82 -24.28 0.44
C ALA A 65 -18.70 -24.82 -0.70
N ARG A 66 -18.80 -24.08 -1.82
CA ARG A 66 -19.54 -24.55 -3.00
C ARG A 66 -18.94 -25.80 -3.65
N ALA A 67 -17.61 -25.94 -3.64
CA ALA A 67 -16.93 -27.10 -4.21
C ALA A 67 -17.08 -28.35 -3.34
N ALA A 68 -17.06 -28.19 -2.01
CA ALA A 68 -17.23 -29.27 -1.05
C ALA A 68 -18.69 -29.72 -0.88
N SER A 69 -19.63 -28.82 -1.14
CA SER A 69 -21.08 -29.09 -1.02
C SER A 69 -21.57 -29.94 -2.18
N SER A 70 -22.32 -31.00 -1.89
CA SER A 70 -22.95 -31.84 -2.93
C SER A 70 -24.06 -31.07 -3.66
N LEU A 71 -24.95 -30.43 -2.90
CA LEU A 71 -26.01 -29.54 -3.37
C LEU A 71 -25.62 -28.08 -3.12
N SER A 72 -25.89 -27.18 -4.06
CA SER A 72 -25.62 -25.75 -3.88
C SER A 72 -26.52 -24.88 -4.73
N ALA A 73 -27.01 -23.77 -4.18
CA ALA A 73 -27.88 -22.84 -4.90
C ALA A 73 -27.36 -21.39 -4.84
N VAL A 74 -27.28 -20.72 -5.99
CA VAL A 74 -26.76 -19.34 -6.08
C VAL A 74 -27.88 -18.36 -5.78
N VAL A 75 -27.66 -17.48 -4.80
CA VAL A 75 -28.64 -16.46 -4.44
C VAL A 75 -28.40 -15.18 -5.22
N VAL A 76 -29.44 -14.70 -5.90
CA VAL A 76 -29.42 -13.46 -6.67
C VAL A 76 -30.51 -12.52 -6.21
N ARG A 77 -30.25 -11.22 -6.35
CA ARG A 77 -31.21 -10.16 -6.05
C ARG A 77 -31.16 -9.11 -7.16
N PHE A 78 -32.33 -8.66 -7.59
CA PHE A 78 -32.42 -7.61 -8.60
C PHE A 78 -32.01 -6.25 -8.03
N ASN A 79 -30.95 -5.66 -8.58
CA ASN A 79 -30.53 -4.30 -8.26
C ASN A 79 -31.24 -3.30 -9.18
N ARG A 80 -32.19 -2.54 -8.63
CA ARG A 80 -32.95 -1.52 -9.39
C ARG A 80 -32.07 -0.42 -9.99
N ARG A 81 -31.06 0.04 -9.25
CA ARG A 81 -30.18 1.13 -9.70
C ARG A 81 -29.37 0.72 -10.93
N ARG A 82 -28.89 -0.53 -10.95
CA ARG A 82 -28.07 -1.09 -12.03
C ARG A 82 -28.85 -1.93 -13.03
N ARG A 83 -30.18 -2.03 -12.88
CA ARG A 83 -31.13 -2.80 -13.71
C ARG A 83 -30.67 -4.23 -14.03
N ARG A 84 -30.05 -4.93 -13.07
CA ARG A 84 -29.53 -6.29 -13.27
C ARG A 84 -29.60 -7.12 -11.99
N TYR A 85 -29.57 -8.44 -12.13
CA TYR A 85 -29.39 -9.35 -11.00
C TYR A 85 -27.95 -9.33 -10.51
N GLU A 86 -27.78 -9.23 -9.20
CA GLU A 86 -26.49 -9.33 -8.53
C GLU A 86 -26.49 -10.55 -7.60
N ARG A 87 -25.38 -11.30 -7.64
CA ARG A 87 -25.15 -12.37 -6.70
C ARG A 87 -25.02 -11.81 -5.27
N GLN A 88 -25.81 -12.35 -4.36
CA GLN A 88 -25.80 -12.00 -2.93
C GLN A 88 -25.05 -13.03 -2.09
N GLY A 89 -25.03 -14.29 -2.51
CA GLY A 89 -24.41 -15.38 -1.77
C GLY A 89 -24.64 -16.73 -2.43
N VAL A 90 -24.52 -17.79 -1.65
CA VAL A 90 -24.77 -19.17 -2.05
C VAL A 90 -25.32 -19.97 -0.87
N PHE A 91 -26.32 -20.80 -1.10
CA PHE A 91 -26.73 -21.85 -0.18
C PHE A 91 -25.84 -23.08 -0.38
N VAL A 92 -25.31 -23.61 0.71
CA VAL A 92 -24.41 -24.77 0.76
C VAL A 92 -24.76 -25.63 1.96
N GLU A 93 -24.29 -26.87 1.99
CA GLU A 93 -24.42 -27.75 3.15
C GLU A 93 -23.60 -27.22 4.32
N GLU A 94 -24.12 -27.37 5.54
CA GLU A 94 -23.46 -26.91 6.76
C GLU A 94 -22.09 -27.57 6.94
N ALA A 95 -21.99 -28.89 6.73
CA ALA A 95 -20.73 -29.62 6.79
C ALA A 95 -19.70 -29.11 5.77
N ALA A 96 -20.15 -28.74 4.57
CA ALA A 96 -19.28 -28.19 3.53
C ALA A 96 -18.78 -26.78 3.89
N LEU A 97 -19.63 -25.95 4.51
CA LEU A 97 -19.22 -24.65 5.03
C LEU A 97 -18.18 -24.80 6.14
N ALA A 98 -18.44 -25.62 7.15
CA ALA A 98 -17.54 -25.85 8.27
C ALA A 98 -16.17 -26.37 7.81
N ALA A 99 -16.14 -27.32 6.88
CA ALA A 99 -14.89 -27.81 6.30
C ALA A 99 -14.13 -26.72 5.53
N ALA A 100 -14.85 -25.85 4.80
CA ALA A 100 -14.23 -24.75 4.07
C ALA A 100 -13.66 -23.67 5.00
N GLU A 101 -14.34 -23.35 6.11
CA GLU A 101 -13.86 -22.42 7.13
C GLU A 101 -12.59 -22.92 7.80
N ALA A 102 -12.59 -24.19 8.23
CA ALA A 102 -11.41 -24.83 8.82
C ALA A 102 -10.20 -24.79 7.88
N ALA A 103 -10.41 -25.09 6.58
CA ALA A 103 -9.35 -25.03 5.58
C ALA A 103 -8.84 -23.59 5.34
N CYS A 104 -9.74 -22.60 5.31
CA CYS A 104 -9.37 -21.19 5.17
C CYS A 104 -8.54 -20.69 6.36
N LEU A 105 -8.92 -21.09 7.57
CA LEU A 105 -8.20 -20.76 8.80
C LEU A 105 -6.80 -21.38 8.79
N ALA A 106 -6.69 -22.68 8.49
CA ALA A 106 -5.40 -23.38 8.41
C ALA A 106 -4.45 -22.71 7.41
N ASP A 107 -4.95 -22.29 6.24
CA ASP A 107 -4.16 -21.55 5.26
C ASP A 107 -3.71 -20.18 5.77
N ALA A 108 -4.57 -19.48 6.51
CA ALA A 108 -4.26 -18.17 7.09
C ALA A 108 -3.13 -18.28 8.12
N GLU A 109 -3.21 -19.27 9.00
CA GLU A 109 -2.15 -19.55 9.98
C GLU A 109 -0.85 -19.99 9.30
N ALA A 110 -0.92 -20.86 8.29
CA ALA A 110 0.26 -21.29 7.55
C ALA A 110 0.94 -20.10 6.85
N ARG A 111 0.14 -19.18 6.26
CA ARG A 111 0.64 -17.93 5.69
C ARG A 111 1.23 -17.00 6.75
N ALA A 112 0.63 -16.90 7.92
CA ALA A 112 1.14 -16.08 9.03
C ALA A 112 2.49 -16.62 9.54
N ARG A 113 2.57 -17.93 9.82
CA ARG A 113 3.81 -18.61 10.25
C ARG A 113 4.94 -18.47 9.23
N ARG A 114 4.64 -18.50 7.93
CA ARG A 114 5.62 -18.23 6.87
C ARG A 114 6.10 -16.78 6.89
N ARG A 115 5.19 -15.80 7.06
CA ARG A 115 5.56 -14.38 7.14
C ARG A 115 6.50 -14.08 8.30
N VAL A 116 6.25 -14.66 9.47
CA VAL A 116 7.11 -14.50 10.66
C VAL A 116 8.51 -15.03 10.39
N ARG A 117 8.63 -16.31 9.98
CA ARG A 117 9.93 -16.92 9.66
C ARG A 117 10.68 -16.19 8.56
N ASP A 118 9.96 -15.72 7.54
CA ASP A 118 10.58 -14.95 6.48
C ASP A 118 11.01 -13.54 6.93
N ALA A 119 10.32 -12.93 7.89
CA ALA A 119 10.72 -11.66 8.47
C ALA A 119 12.00 -11.83 9.30
N GLU A 120 12.08 -12.88 10.12
CA GLU A 120 13.29 -13.22 10.89
C GLU A 120 14.49 -13.49 9.98
N ARG A 121 14.30 -14.33 8.96
CA ARG A 121 15.36 -14.62 7.97
C ARG A 121 15.84 -13.35 7.27
N ARG A 122 14.92 -12.48 6.85
CA ARG A 122 15.27 -11.21 6.20
C ARG A 122 15.98 -10.25 7.15
N ALA A 123 15.60 -10.20 8.42
CA ALA A 123 16.29 -9.36 9.40
C ALA A 123 17.75 -9.82 9.57
N ALA A 124 17.99 -11.14 9.65
CA ALA A 124 19.34 -11.69 9.71
C ALA A 124 20.14 -11.43 8.41
N GLU A 125 19.52 -11.55 7.24
CA GLU A 125 20.12 -11.20 5.95
C GLU A 125 20.48 -9.70 5.87
N ASP A 126 19.59 -8.82 6.32
CA ASP A 126 19.77 -7.38 6.29
C ASP A 126 20.97 -6.98 7.20
N VAL A 127 21.10 -7.56 8.41
CA VAL A 127 22.28 -7.34 9.28
C VAL A 127 23.59 -7.75 8.62
N ARG A 128 23.62 -8.94 7.98
CA ARG A 128 24.82 -9.42 7.28
C ARG A 128 25.16 -8.54 6.09
N PHE A 129 24.15 -8.09 5.36
CA PHE A 129 24.31 -7.19 4.23
C PHE A 129 24.87 -5.83 4.66
N THR A 130 24.35 -5.24 5.75
CA THR A 130 24.88 -3.99 6.32
C THR A 130 26.35 -4.12 6.70
N ALA A 131 26.72 -5.22 7.37
CA ALA A 131 28.12 -5.47 7.74
C ALA A 131 29.04 -5.62 6.51
N ALA A 132 28.59 -6.36 5.49
CA ALA A 132 29.35 -6.55 4.26
C ALA A 132 29.51 -5.24 3.47
N LEU A 133 28.46 -4.42 3.40
CA LEU A 133 28.50 -3.10 2.76
C LEU A 133 29.46 -2.16 3.50
N ALA A 134 29.46 -2.14 4.83
CA ALA A 134 30.40 -1.33 5.61
C ALA A 134 31.86 -1.75 5.35
N ALA A 135 32.12 -3.06 5.28
CA ALA A 135 33.45 -3.58 4.96
C ALA A 135 33.89 -3.19 3.54
N GLU A 136 32.97 -3.26 2.56
CA GLU A 136 33.26 -2.89 1.18
C GLU A 136 33.51 -1.38 1.02
N ILE A 137 32.79 -0.53 1.76
CA ILE A 137 33.06 0.91 1.81
C ILE A 137 34.48 1.16 2.31
N LEU A 138 34.90 0.51 3.40
CA LEU A 138 36.26 0.67 3.94
C LEU A 138 37.34 0.13 3.00
N ARG A 139 37.03 -0.89 2.19
CA ARG A 139 37.94 -1.42 1.16
C ARG A 139 38.16 -0.40 0.04
N LEU A 140 37.10 0.26 -0.43
CA LEU A 140 37.17 1.25 -1.52
C LEU A 140 37.65 2.63 -1.04
N PHE A 141 37.36 2.98 0.22
CA PHE A 141 37.62 4.28 0.82
C PHE A 141 38.36 4.10 2.15
N PRO A 142 39.66 3.73 2.14
CA PRO A 142 40.41 3.40 3.35
C PRO A 142 40.58 4.59 4.33
N GLY A 143 40.47 5.83 3.85
CA GLY A 143 40.49 7.04 4.68
C GLY A 143 39.14 7.40 5.32
N CYS A 144 38.07 6.67 5.01
CA CYS A 144 36.75 6.88 5.62
C CYS A 144 36.75 6.39 7.08
N PRO A 145 36.29 7.20 8.05
CA PRO A 145 36.17 6.75 9.43
C PRO A 145 35.28 5.49 9.57
N PRO A 146 35.66 4.48 10.38
CA PRO A 146 34.87 3.26 10.52
C PRO A 146 33.43 3.48 10.99
N ALA A 147 33.21 4.46 11.87
CA ALA A 147 31.86 4.85 12.29
C ALA A 147 31.04 5.40 11.12
N ARG A 148 31.65 6.25 10.29
CA ARG A 148 31.02 6.83 9.10
C ARG A 148 30.64 5.76 8.08
N ALA A 149 31.51 4.77 7.84
CA ALA A 149 31.20 3.66 6.94
C ALA A 149 30.00 2.82 7.43
N ARG A 150 29.88 2.61 8.75
CA ARG A 150 28.73 1.91 9.36
C ARG A 150 27.44 2.71 9.18
N ASP A 151 27.46 4.01 9.47
CA ASP A 151 26.27 4.87 9.31
C ASP A 151 25.77 4.88 7.85
N ILE A 152 26.70 4.95 6.89
CA ILE A 152 26.38 4.88 5.45
C ILE A 152 25.75 3.53 5.12
N ALA A 153 26.35 2.44 5.59
CA ALA A 153 25.87 1.09 5.31
C ALA A 153 24.49 0.85 5.93
N GLU A 154 24.27 1.28 7.17
CA GLU A 154 22.97 1.22 7.85
C GLU A 154 21.93 1.98 7.04
N HIS A 155 22.19 3.25 6.74
CA HIS A 155 21.27 4.09 5.97
C HIS A 155 20.96 3.52 4.57
N ALA A 156 21.98 3.01 3.87
CA ALA A 156 21.82 2.41 2.54
C ALA A 156 21.13 1.04 2.57
N SER A 157 21.20 0.31 3.70
CA SER A 157 20.57 -0.99 3.89
C SER A 157 19.08 -0.91 4.29
N VAL A 158 18.60 0.22 4.83
CA VAL A 158 17.19 0.39 5.20
C VAL A 158 16.29 0.27 3.96
N ARG A 159 15.41 -0.75 3.97
CA ARG A 159 14.44 -0.99 2.90
C ARG A 159 13.41 0.13 2.82
N GLY A 160 13.43 0.89 1.72
CA GLY A 160 12.44 1.96 1.45
C GLY A 160 13.04 3.21 0.81
N SER A 161 14.37 3.39 0.89
CA SER A 161 15.08 4.54 0.31
C SER A 161 15.35 4.44 -1.20
N GLY A 162 15.08 3.28 -1.80
CA GLY A 162 15.25 3.03 -3.24
C GLY A 162 16.69 2.85 -3.71
N ARG A 163 17.68 2.69 -2.82
CA ARG A 163 19.10 2.65 -3.20
C ARG A 163 19.79 1.47 -2.51
N VAL A 164 20.51 0.68 -3.30
CA VAL A 164 21.38 -0.45 -2.92
C VAL A 164 20.69 -1.77 -2.51
N GLY A 165 19.92 -1.86 -1.42
CA GLY A 165 19.44 -3.17 -0.91
C GLY A 165 18.47 -3.99 -1.80
N ARG A 166 17.88 -3.38 -2.85
CA ARG A 166 16.95 -4.06 -3.79
C ARG A 166 17.46 -4.22 -5.22
N SER A 167 18.47 -3.47 -5.66
CA SER A 167 19.03 -3.63 -7.01
C SER A 167 19.97 -4.83 -7.04
N ALA A 168 20.05 -5.53 -8.18
CA ALA A 168 21.00 -6.63 -8.33
C ALA A 168 22.44 -6.15 -8.06
N ALA A 169 22.80 -5.00 -8.62
CA ALA A 169 24.09 -4.34 -8.39
C ALA A 169 24.36 -4.00 -6.92
N GLY A 170 23.36 -3.50 -6.20
CA GLY A 170 23.54 -3.15 -4.80
C GLY A 170 23.58 -4.38 -3.88
N ARG A 171 22.89 -5.48 -4.23
CA ARG A 171 23.03 -6.77 -3.53
C ARG A 171 24.35 -7.45 -3.80
N ALA A 172 24.92 -7.26 -5.00
CA ALA A 172 26.24 -7.74 -5.38
C ALA A 172 27.38 -6.88 -4.80
N LEU A 173 27.05 -5.77 -4.13
CA LEU A 173 28.01 -4.78 -3.62
C LEU A 173 28.91 -4.24 -4.75
N ASP A 174 28.32 -4.01 -5.92
CA ASP A 174 29.04 -3.45 -7.06
C ASP A 174 29.69 -2.12 -6.68
N GLU A 175 30.96 -1.96 -7.06
CA GLU A 175 31.77 -0.77 -6.73
C GLU A 175 31.06 0.56 -7.10
N ALA A 176 30.41 0.61 -8.27
CA ALA A 176 29.65 1.78 -8.69
C ALA A 176 28.43 2.07 -7.78
N ALA A 177 27.76 1.02 -7.30
CA ALA A 177 26.61 1.15 -6.39
C ALA A 177 27.07 1.59 -4.99
N VAL A 178 28.17 1.02 -4.49
CA VAL A 178 28.78 1.40 -3.21
C VAL A 178 29.26 2.86 -3.26
N THR A 179 29.99 3.24 -4.32
CA THR A 179 30.45 4.61 -4.55
C THR A 179 29.28 5.60 -4.61
N ALA A 180 28.19 5.25 -5.29
CA ALA A 180 27.01 6.10 -5.36
C ALA A 180 26.33 6.29 -3.98
N ALA A 181 26.36 5.27 -3.12
CA ALA A 181 25.83 5.36 -1.76
C ALA A 181 26.68 6.28 -0.88
N VAL A 182 28.00 6.12 -0.92
CA VAL A 182 28.94 6.99 -0.20
C VAL A 182 28.81 8.43 -0.67
N ARG A 183 28.81 8.66 -2.00
CA ARG A 183 28.63 9.99 -2.60
C ARG A 183 27.31 10.63 -2.18
N ALA A 184 26.24 9.85 -2.09
CA ALA A 184 24.95 10.34 -1.60
C ALA A 184 25.03 10.78 -0.14
N SER A 185 25.68 9.99 0.73
CA SER A 185 25.89 10.37 2.13
C SER A 185 26.69 11.67 2.24
N VAL A 186 27.82 11.75 1.55
CA VAL A 186 28.70 12.94 1.54
C VAL A 186 27.92 14.19 1.11
N ARG A 187 27.13 14.07 0.06
CA ARG A 187 26.28 15.19 -0.40
C ARG A 187 25.38 15.74 0.71
N HIS A 188 24.71 14.88 1.47
CA HIS A 188 23.71 15.32 2.44
C HIS A 188 24.33 15.77 3.77
N LEU A 189 25.46 15.19 4.17
CA LEU A 189 26.01 15.38 5.51
C LEU A 189 27.28 16.25 5.53
N ASP A 190 28.04 16.28 4.45
CA ASP A 190 29.32 16.99 4.37
C ASP A 190 29.25 18.24 3.47
N THR A 191 28.05 18.61 2.99
CA THR A 191 27.87 19.81 2.15
C THR A 191 26.59 20.59 2.48
N GLU A 192 26.52 21.83 2.00
CA GLU A 192 25.33 22.70 2.11
C GLU A 192 24.12 22.25 1.26
N TYR A 193 24.14 21.05 0.66
CA TYR A 193 23.12 20.57 -0.28
C TYR A 193 21.70 20.68 0.28
N ASP A 194 21.46 20.25 1.51
CA ASP A 194 20.13 20.26 2.12
C ASP A 194 19.66 21.70 2.38
N ALA A 195 20.56 22.60 2.76
CA ALA A 195 20.26 24.02 2.90
C ALA A 195 19.88 24.66 1.56
N LEU A 196 20.57 24.31 0.47
CA LEU A 196 20.23 24.76 -0.88
C LEU A 196 18.85 24.28 -1.32
N LEU A 197 18.48 23.03 -1.01
CA LEU A 197 17.14 22.51 -1.30
C LEU A 197 16.05 23.24 -0.50
N MET A 198 16.31 23.53 0.79
CA MET A 198 15.40 24.31 1.63
C MET A 198 15.24 25.75 1.13
N ALA A 199 16.30 26.34 0.57
CA ALA A 199 16.27 27.62 -0.13
C ALA A 199 15.60 27.55 -1.52
N ARG A 200 14.99 26.42 -1.88
CA ARG A 200 14.32 26.15 -3.17
C ARG A 200 15.24 26.26 -4.39
N VAL A 201 16.55 26.06 -4.22
CA VAL A 201 17.46 25.93 -5.36
C VAL A 201 17.13 24.64 -6.12
N PRO A 202 16.96 24.69 -7.45
CA PRO A 202 16.70 23.48 -8.24
C PRO A 202 17.77 22.40 -8.05
N HIS A 203 17.35 21.12 -7.99
CA HIS A 203 18.25 19.99 -7.68
C HIS A 203 19.49 19.92 -8.57
N ASN A 204 19.37 20.22 -9.87
CA ASN A 204 20.50 20.21 -10.81
C ASN A 204 21.55 21.27 -10.44
N ARG A 205 21.11 22.50 -10.11
CA ARG A 205 21.98 23.58 -9.68
C ARG A 205 22.60 23.31 -8.32
N ALA A 206 21.81 22.80 -7.37
CA ALA A 206 22.32 22.42 -6.06
C ALA A 206 23.41 21.33 -6.19
N ARG A 207 23.18 20.30 -7.02
CA ARG A 207 24.18 19.24 -7.29
C ARG A 207 25.45 19.77 -7.93
N ALA A 208 25.33 20.67 -8.91
CA ALA A 208 26.50 21.26 -9.57
C ALA A 208 27.36 22.07 -8.59
N ARG A 209 26.73 22.83 -7.69
CA ARG A 209 27.42 23.68 -6.70
C ARG A 209 28.23 22.89 -5.69
N VAL A 210 27.72 21.75 -5.23
CA VAL A 210 28.39 20.91 -4.23
C VAL A 210 29.32 19.85 -4.84
N ALA A 211 29.35 19.70 -6.17
CA ALA A 211 30.07 18.62 -6.85
C ALA A 211 31.56 18.60 -6.50
N ALA A 212 32.24 19.74 -6.55
CA ALA A 212 33.67 19.85 -6.23
C ALA A 212 33.97 19.49 -4.76
N ALA A 213 33.11 19.91 -3.84
CA ALA A 213 33.25 19.56 -2.41
C ALA A 213 33.10 18.06 -2.17
N ILE A 214 32.11 17.44 -2.83
CA ILE A 214 31.91 15.98 -2.77
C ILE A 214 33.15 15.26 -3.32
N ASP A 215 33.65 15.67 -4.50
CA ASP A 215 34.77 15.01 -5.16
C ASP A 215 36.08 15.12 -4.35
N ALA A 216 36.28 16.24 -3.65
CA ALA A 216 37.40 16.41 -2.73
C ALA A 216 37.37 15.39 -1.58
N VAL A 217 36.21 15.24 -0.91
CA VAL A 217 36.05 14.28 0.20
C VAL A 217 36.23 12.84 -0.29
N MET A 218 35.57 12.49 -1.40
CA MET A 218 35.67 11.15 -2.00
C MET A 218 37.12 10.80 -2.38
N SER A 219 37.85 11.76 -2.96
CA SER A 219 39.26 11.57 -3.34
C SER A 219 40.20 11.47 -2.14
N ALA A 220 39.93 12.23 -1.06
CA ALA A 220 40.69 12.14 0.18
C ALA A 220 40.54 10.76 0.83
N TRP A 221 39.31 10.26 0.94
CA TRP A 221 39.05 8.94 1.51
C TRP A 221 39.59 7.80 0.63
N ALA A 222 39.51 7.90 -0.70
CA ALA A 222 40.09 6.91 -1.61
C ALA A 222 41.62 6.84 -1.48
N ALA A 223 42.28 7.98 -1.24
CA ALA A 223 43.73 8.06 -1.07
C ALA A 223 44.22 7.66 0.34
N GLY A 224 43.34 7.19 1.23
CA GLY A 224 43.71 6.81 2.60
C GLY A 224 44.03 7.98 3.53
N ARG A 225 43.69 9.22 3.14
CA ARG A 225 43.86 10.39 3.99
C ARG A 225 42.62 10.51 4.88
N ALA A 226 42.77 10.12 6.14
CA ALA A 226 41.74 10.34 7.17
C ALA A 226 41.69 11.84 7.50
N ASP A 227 40.67 12.50 6.94
CA ASP A 227 40.23 13.89 7.16
C ASP A 227 41.29 15.01 7.14
N VAL A 228 41.09 15.96 6.21
CA VAL A 228 41.33 17.38 6.48
C VAL A 228 39.94 17.93 6.75
N SER A 229 39.67 18.25 8.02
CA SER A 229 38.43 18.83 8.51
C SER A 229 37.81 19.80 7.51
N PRO A 230 36.48 19.77 7.27
CA PRO A 230 35.85 20.82 6.50
C PRO A 230 36.06 22.15 7.23
N ALA A 231 36.36 23.18 6.45
CA ALA A 231 36.59 24.53 6.92
C ALA A 231 35.55 24.96 7.96
N GLU A 232 36.02 25.65 9.00
CA GLU A 232 35.18 26.33 10.00
C GLU A 232 33.99 27.04 9.32
N PRO A 233 32.79 27.01 9.93
CA PRO A 233 31.73 27.88 9.49
C PRO A 233 32.22 29.32 9.60
N THR A 234 32.33 30.00 8.46
CA THR A 234 32.68 31.42 8.41
C THR A 234 31.77 32.18 9.40
N PRO A 235 32.32 32.99 10.33
CA PRO A 235 31.49 33.69 11.29
C PRO A 235 30.51 34.58 10.52
N ARG A 236 29.21 34.38 10.79
CA ARG A 236 28.13 35.23 10.29
C ARG A 236 28.49 36.68 10.59
N LEU A 237 28.69 37.48 9.55
CA LEU A 237 28.70 38.94 9.68
C LEU A 237 27.37 39.39 10.32
N PRO A 238 27.39 40.34 11.27
CA PRO A 238 26.19 40.81 11.94
C PRO A 238 25.24 41.42 10.90
N GLN A 239 24.01 40.91 10.88
CA GLN A 239 22.94 41.44 10.02
C GLN A 239 22.64 42.86 10.48
N GLY A 240 22.78 43.83 9.57
CA GLY A 240 22.34 45.21 9.78
C GLY A 240 20.83 45.28 10.04
N PRO A 241 20.35 46.39 10.64
CA PRO A 241 18.97 46.50 11.11
C PRO A 241 17.96 46.42 9.95
N PRO A 242 16.75 45.89 10.19
CA PRO A 242 15.73 45.75 9.16
C PRO A 242 15.27 47.12 8.65
N CYS A 243 15.28 47.29 7.33
CA CYS A 243 14.69 48.43 6.66
C CYS A 243 13.19 48.49 6.98
N THR A 244 12.80 49.53 7.72
CA THR A 244 11.42 50.02 7.87
C THR A 244 10.84 50.38 6.50
N ALA A 245 9.68 49.82 6.17
CA ALA A 245 8.89 50.22 5.02
C ALA A 245 8.27 51.61 5.23
N PRO A 246 8.20 52.48 4.21
CA PRO A 246 7.45 53.73 4.31
C PRO A 246 5.96 53.48 4.09
N GLY A 247 5.13 54.14 4.88
CA GLY A 247 3.70 54.28 4.66
C GLY A 247 3.37 55.59 3.96
N GLU A 248 2.40 55.54 3.05
CA GLU A 248 1.65 56.68 2.51
C GLU A 248 0.22 56.14 2.26
N GLY A 249 -0.85 56.65 2.90
CA GLY A 249 -1.50 57.93 2.59
C GLY A 249 -2.22 57.80 1.24
N GLY A 250 -3.51 57.48 1.14
CA GLY A 250 -4.63 58.27 1.63
C GLY A 250 -5.19 59.15 0.50
N THR A 251 -6.19 58.68 -0.26
CA THR A 251 -7.08 59.53 -1.06
C THR A 251 -8.52 59.03 -1.03
N ALA A 252 -9.43 60.00 -1.04
CA ALA A 252 -10.81 59.89 -0.58
C ALA A 252 -11.84 59.87 -1.72
N HIS A 253 -13.04 59.41 -1.35
CA HIS A 253 -14.38 59.79 -1.87
C HIS A 253 -14.85 59.24 -3.24
N PRO A 254 -16.18 59.20 -3.54
CA PRO A 254 -17.39 59.44 -2.72
C PRO A 254 -18.42 58.28 -2.69
N GLN A 255 -19.44 58.53 -1.87
CA GLN A 255 -20.65 57.77 -1.60
C GLN A 255 -21.59 57.58 -2.82
N ALA A 256 -22.28 56.42 -2.90
CA ALA A 256 -23.64 56.35 -3.45
C ALA A 256 -24.41 55.08 -3.02
N ARG A 257 -25.38 55.31 -2.12
CA ARG A 257 -26.76 54.79 -2.08
C ARG A 257 -27.05 53.27 -2.04
N ARG A 258 -27.71 52.92 -0.93
CA ARG A 258 -28.58 51.77 -0.68
C ARG A 258 -29.57 51.50 -1.83
N ARG A 259 -29.91 50.22 -2.04
CA ARG A 259 -31.29 49.69 -1.90
C ARG A 259 -31.28 48.15 -1.85
N HIS A 260 -31.97 47.62 -0.83
CA HIS A 260 -32.55 46.29 -0.80
C HIS A 260 -33.52 46.11 -1.97
N THR A 261 -33.64 44.89 -2.52
CA THR A 261 -34.86 44.05 -2.46
C THR A 261 -34.65 42.74 -3.23
N ASP A 262 -34.94 41.64 -2.53
CA ASP A 262 -35.70 40.45 -2.93
C ASP A 262 -35.30 39.55 -4.12
N ALA A 263 -35.26 38.25 -3.77
CA ALA A 263 -35.53 37.06 -4.57
C ALA A 263 -36.97 37.12 -5.21
N PRO A 264 -37.48 36.15 -6.01
CA PRO A 264 -37.03 34.76 -6.15
C PRO A 264 -37.14 34.12 -7.56
N SER A 265 -36.67 32.87 -7.61
CA SER A 265 -37.21 31.72 -8.34
C SER A 265 -37.78 31.88 -9.75
N THR A 266 -37.13 31.19 -10.70
CA THR A 266 -37.78 30.16 -11.54
C THR A 266 -36.73 29.14 -12.00
#